data_AF-A0A1I4LAD9-F1
#
_entry.id   AF-A0A1I4LAD9-F1
#
_cell.length_a   1.000
_cell.length_b   1.000
_cell.length_c   1.000
_cell.angle_alpha   90.00
_cell.angle_beta   90.00
_cell.angle_gamma   90.00
#
_symmetry.space_group_name_H-M   'P 1'
#
loop_
_entity.id
_entity.type
_entity.pdbx_description
1 polymer ?
#
loop_
_entity_poly.entity_id
_entity_poly.type
_entity_poly.pdbx_seq_one_letter_code
_entity_poly.pdbx_strand_id
1 'polypeptide(L)'
;MRVNPQRVSFPDQSQHYLIVHPHFDEYEDHIRWYGEVVRPLTDKGIKLTQMCNLHRFGLLKVGEKVLPINSHADNIVGKFMDPHASPLELDMALAAFTVYVKSVPQA
;
A
#
# COMPACT_ATOMS: atom_id res chain seq x y z
N MET A 1 9.37 -18.74 0.20
CA MET A 1 10.05 -18.73 1.52
C MET A 1 9.20 -19.44 2.55
N ARG A 2 9.80 -20.35 3.32
CA ARG A 2 9.11 -21.18 4.32
C ARG A 2 9.42 -20.66 5.73
N VAL A 3 8.47 -20.80 6.66
CA VAL A 3 8.70 -20.48 8.08
C VAL A 3 9.71 -21.45 8.68
N ASN A 4 9.55 -22.76 8.41
CA ASN A 4 10.52 -23.78 8.79
C ASN A 4 11.36 -24.21 7.56
N PRO A 5 12.62 -23.78 7.45
CA PRO A 5 13.50 -24.17 6.34
C PRO A 5 13.95 -25.64 6.41
N GLN A 6 13.88 -26.28 7.58
CA GLN A 6 14.32 -27.67 7.78
C GLN A 6 13.24 -28.71 7.44
N ARG A 7 12.01 -28.28 7.07
CA ARG A 7 10.93 -29.20 6.69
C ARG A 7 11.31 -29.97 5.43
N VAL A 8 11.30 -31.29 5.53
CA VAL A 8 11.64 -32.20 4.42
C VAL A 8 10.56 -32.20 3.34
N SER A 9 9.28 -32.16 3.72
CA SER A 9 8.15 -32.12 2.80
C SER A 9 7.74 -30.70 2.38
N PHE A 10 7.09 -30.59 1.22
CA PHE A 10 6.53 -29.32 0.73
C PHE A 10 5.43 -28.82 1.67
N PRO A 11 5.51 -27.56 2.14
CA PRO A 11 4.45 -27.00 2.96
C PRO A 11 3.13 -27.00 2.21
N ASP A 12 2.07 -27.24 2.96
CA ASP A 12 0.72 -27.59 2.51
C ASP A 12 -0.35 -26.69 3.15
N GLN A 13 0.08 -25.67 3.89
CA GLN A 13 -0.80 -24.73 4.59
C GLN A 13 -0.24 -23.32 4.49
N SER A 14 -1.13 -22.33 4.45
CA SER A 14 -0.81 -20.90 4.40
C SER A 14 0.23 -20.48 5.44
N GLN A 15 0.05 -20.88 6.70
CA GLN A 15 0.90 -20.51 7.84
C GLN A 15 2.35 -21.01 7.73
N HIS A 16 2.61 -21.97 6.85
CA HIS A 16 3.97 -22.45 6.63
C HIS A 16 4.79 -21.55 5.70
N TYR A 17 4.18 -20.54 5.08
CA TYR A 17 4.83 -19.59 4.18
C TYR A 17 5.00 -18.22 4.84
N LEU A 18 6.18 -17.62 4.63
CA LEU A 18 6.50 -16.27 5.12
C LEU A 18 5.82 -15.16 4.32
N ILE A 19 5.38 -15.45 3.09
CA ILE A 19 4.72 -14.52 2.18
C ILE A 19 3.42 -15.14 1.68
N VAL A 20 2.52 -14.32 1.16
CA VAL A 20 1.27 -14.72 0.51
C VAL A 20 1.57 -15.77 -0.55
N HIS A 21 0.87 -16.90 -0.48
CA HIS A 21 1.03 -18.02 -1.39
C HIS A 21 -0.24 -18.18 -2.24
N PRO A 22 -0.14 -18.14 -3.59
CA PRO A 22 -1.32 -18.10 -4.48
C PRO A 22 -2.33 -19.24 -4.32
N HIS A 23 -1.90 -20.39 -3.81
CA HIS A 23 -2.79 -21.54 -3.61
C HIS A 23 -3.45 -21.60 -2.22
N PHE A 24 -2.99 -20.80 -1.26
CA PHE A 24 -3.42 -20.90 0.14
C PHE A 24 -3.90 -19.57 0.73
N ASP A 25 -3.75 -18.46 0.00
CA ASP A 25 -4.05 -17.12 0.46
C ASP A 25 -4.65 -16.31 -0.69
N GLU A 26 -5.59 -15.42 -0.37
CA GLU A 26 -6.09 -14.39 -1.28
C GLU A 26 -5.22 -13.12 -1.13
N TYR A 27 -4.75 -12.54 -2.24
CA TYR A 27 -3.82 -11.40 -2.17
C TYR A 27 -4.48 -10.15 -1.57
N GLU A 28 -5.76 -9.95 -1.84
CA GLU A 28 -6.58 -8.81 -1.44
C GLU A 28 -6.76 -8.71 0.08
N ASP A 29 -6.64 -9.84 0.78
CA ASP A 29 -6.68 -9.89 2.25
C ASP A 29 -5.36 -9.43 2.87
N HIS A 30 -4.27 -9.46 2.11
CA HIS A 30 -2.91 -9.21 2.61
C HIS A 30 -2.28 -7.92 2.09
N ILE A 31 -2.63 -7.47 0.88
CA ILE A 31 -2.14 -6.24 0.25
C ILE A 31 -3.26 -5.51 -0.49
N ARG A 32 -3.12 -4.19 -0.62
CA ARG A 32 -4.04 -3.35 -1.40
C ARG A 32 -3.27 -2.42 -2.32
N TRP A 33 -3.77 -2.23 -3.53
CA TRP A 33 -3.23 -1.28 -4.51
C TRP A 33 -4.07 -0.01 -4.56
N TYR A 34 -3.41 1.15 -4.55
CA TYR A 34 -3.98 2.47 -4.78
C TYR A 34 -3.29 3.07 -6.01
N GLY A 35 -3.85 2.79 -7.20
CA GLY A 35 -3.10 2.95 -8.44
C GLY A 35 -1.84 2.08 -8.41
N GLU A 36 -0.67 2.71 -8.45
CA GLU A 36 0.63 2.02 -8.46
C GLU A 36 1.30 1.95 -7.08
N VAL A 37 0.63 2.46 -6.04
CA VAL A 37 1.13 2.39 -4.66
C VAL A 37 0.54 1.15 -3.98
N VAL A 38 1.41 0.28 -3.48
CA VAL A 38 1.02 -0.89 -2.68
C VAL A 38 1.03 -0.58 -1.19
N ARG A 39 -0.01 -1.00 -0.48
CA ARG A 39 -0.10 -0.97 0.98
C ARG A 39 -0.25 -2.39 1.53
N PRO A 40 0.64 -2.85 2.42
CA PRO A 40 0.43 -4.09 3.14
C PRO A 40 -0.65 -3.94 4.22
N LEU A 41 -1.49 -4.98 4.38
CA LEU A 41 -2.57 -5.03 5.37
C LEU A 41 -2.28 -6.01 6.52
N THR A 42 -1.28 -6.88 6.35
CA THR A 42 -0.90 -7.94 7.31
C THR A 42 0.61 -8.12 7.32
N ASP A 43 1.15 -8.79 8.34
CA ASP A 43 2.59 -9.14 8.41
C ASP A 43 3.07 -9.95 7.20
N LYS A 44 2.22 -10.83 6.69
CA LYS A 44 2.50 -11.64 5.50
C LYS A 44 2.54 -10.77 4.24
N GLY A 45 1.66 -9.78 4.16
CA GLY A 45 1.68 -8.73 3.13
C GLY A 45 2.90 -7.82 3.21
N ILE A 46 3.36 -7.46 4.42
CA ILE A 46 4.60 -6.70 4.63
C ILE A 46 5.78 -7.47 4.03
N LYS A 47 5.93 -8.75 4.41
CA LYS A 47 7.01 -9.61 3.91
C LYS A 47 6.95 -9.79 2.40
N LEU A 48 5.76 -9.99 1.83
CA LEU A 48 5.56 -10.05 0.38
C LEU A 48 6.04 -8.76 -0.30
N THR A 49 5.57 -7.61 0.19
CA THR A 49 5.87 -6.28 -0.40
C THR A 49 7.37 -5.98 -0.38
N GLN A 50 8.04 -6.31 0.71
CA GLN A 50 9.49 -6.15 0.85
C GLN A 50 10.26 -7.10 -0.08
N MET A 51 9.96 -8.40 0.00
CA MET A 51 10.70 -9.44 -0.72
C MET A 51 10.54 -9.33 -2.24
N CYS A 52 9.34 -9.02 -2.68
CA CYS A 52 9.05 -8.83 -4.10
C CYS A 52 9.38 -7.42 -4.57
N ASN A 53 9.86 -6.51 -3.71
CA ASN A 53 10.13 -5.11 -4.04
C ASN A 53 8.93 -4.46 -4.76
N LEU A 54 7.72 -4.60 -4.21
CA LEU A 54 6.51 -4.12 -4.89
C LEU A 54 6.42 -2.59 -4.95
N HIS A 55 7.17 -1.88 -4.11
CA HIS A 55 7.25 -0.40 -4.16
C HIS A 55 7.90 0.12 -5.44
N ARG A 56 8.65 -0.72 -6.19
CA ARG A 56 9.25 -0.33 -7.48
C ARG A 56 8.22 0.21 -8.48
N PHE A 57 6.98 -0.27 -8.42
CA PHE A 57 5.93 0.15 -9.36
C PHE A 57 5.54 1.61 -9.14
N GLY A 58 5.47 2.09 -7.90
CA GLY A 58 5.19 3.50 -7.61
C GLY A 58 6.41 4.45 -7.71
N LEU A 59 7.64 3.92 -7.72
CA LEU A 59 8.86 4.73 -7.75
C LEU A 59 9.46 4.90 -9.16
N LEU A 60 9.30 3.90 -10.03
CA LEU A 60 9.98 3.85 -11.32
C LEU A 60 9.02 4.20 -12.46
N LYS A 61 8.92 5.49 -12.77
CA LYS A 61 8.26 5.98 -13.97
C LYS A 61 9.24 6.68 -14.90
N VAL A 62 9.57 6.02 -16.01
CA VAL A 62 10.54 6.54 -16.98
C VAL A 62 9.95 7.75 -17.69
N GLY A 63 10.64 8.88 -17.62
CA GLY A 63 10.28 10.11 -18.34
C GLY A 63 9.22 10.99 -17.67
N GLU A 64 8.70 10.60 -16.50
CA GLU A 64 7.73 11.43 -15.76
C GLU A 64 8.44 12.41 -14.82
N LYS A 65 7.97 13.66 -14.81
CA LYS A 65 8.40 14.67 -13.85
C LYS A 65 7.72 14.38 -12.51
N VAL A 66 8.51 13.93 -11.52
CA VAL A 66 8.03 13.76 -10.15
C VAL A 66 7.66 15.14 -9.59
N LEU A 67 6.40 15.30 -9.17
CA LEU A 67 5.97 16.51 -8.48
C LEU A 67 6.69 16.61 -7.12
N PRO A 68 7.06 17.82 -6.67
CA PRO A 68 7.65 17.98 -5.36
C PRO A 68 6.67 17.52 -4.27
N ILE A 69 7.21 16.95 -3.20
CA ILE A 69 6.44 16.55 -2.02
C ILE A 69 5.70 17.78 -1.47
N ASN A 70 4.40 17.64 -1.27
CA ASN A 70 3.57 18.66 -0.64
C ASN A 70 3.05 18.11 0.70
N SER A 71 3.65 18.57 1.80
CA SER A 71 3.32 18.07 3.15
C SER A 71 1.85 18.28 3.52
N HIS A 72 1.20 19.32 3.00
CA HIS A 72 -0.23 19.54 3.25
C HIS A 72 -1.09 18.49 2.53
N ALA A 73 -0.80 18.23 1.25
CA ALA A 73 -1.49 17.20 0.48
C ALA A 73 -1.26 15.79 1.09
N ASP A 74 -0.04 15.49 1.52
CA ASP A 74 0.30 14.20 2.15
C ASP A 74 -0.49 13.98 3.45
N ASN A 75 -0.62 15.02 4.28
CA ASN A 75 -1.41 14.93 5.53
C ASN A 75 -2.89 14.67 5.23
N ILE A 76 -3.44 15.29 4.19
CA ILE A 76 -4.83 15.08 3.76
C ILE A 76 -5.02 13.64 3.27
N VAL A 77 -4.13 13.16 2.39
CA VAL A 77 -4.16 11.77 1.90
C VAL A 77 -4.03 10.79 3.07
N GLY A 78 -3.16 11.08 4.03
CA GLY A 78 -2.99 10.28 5.25
C GLY A 78 -4.30 10.07 6.01
N LYS A 79 -5.17 11.09 6.09
CA LYS A 79 -6.49 10.98 6.72
C LYS A 79 -7.42 10.03 5.97
N PHE A 80 -7.39 10.01 4.64
CA PHE A 80 -8.16 9.04 3.84
C PHE A 80 -7.61 7.62 3.92
N MET A 81 -6.34 7.45 4.29
CA MET A 81 -5.69 6.14 4.41
C MET A 81 -5.84 5.50 5.80
N ASP A 82 -6.19 6.28 6.81
CA ASP A 82 -6.37 5.84 8.18
C ASP A 82 -7.69 5.07 8.34
N PRO A 83 -7.66 3.75 8.63
CA PRO A 83 -8.87 2.95 8.83
C PRO A 83 -9.66 3.34 10.08
N HIS A 84 -9.09 4.17 10.97
CA HIS A 84 -9.71 4.66 12.19
C HIS A 84 -10.21 6.10 12.09
N ALA A 85 -10.07 6.76 10.93
CA ALA A 85 -10.55 8.11 10.73
C ALA A 85 -12.08 8.20 10.91
N SER A 86 -12.53 9.19 11.67
CA SER A 86 -13.95 9.47 11.85
C SER A 86 -14.57 10.11 10.59
N PRO A 87 -15.90 10.00 10.38
CA PRO A 87 -16.57 10.67 9.27
C PRO A 87 -16.33 12.19 9.22
N LEU A 88 -16.22 12.84 10.39
CA LEU A 88 -15.92 14.27 10.49
C LEU A 88 -14.49 14.57 9.98
N GLU A 89 -13.50 13.77 10.38
CA GLU A 89 -12.13 13.93 9.89
C GLU A 89 -12.03 13.74 8.37
N LEU A 90 -12.79 12.78 7.82
CA LEU A 90 -12.86 12.55 6.38
C LEU A 90 -13.52 13.72 5.64
N ASP A 91 -14.59 14.30 6.19
CA ASP A 91 -15.25 15.47 5.63
C ASP A 91 -14.33 16.70 5.63
N MET A 92 -13.64 16.95 6.75
CA MET A 92 -12.63 18.01 6.85
C MET A 92 -11.48 17.79 5.86
N ALA A 93 -11.00 16.55 5.71
CA ALA A 93 -9.96 16.20 4.75
C ALA A 93 -10.44 16.44 3.31
N LEU A 94 -11.69 16.11 2.97
CA LEU A 94 -12.27 16.36 1.65
C LEU A 94 -12.38 17.85 1.34
N ALA A 95 -12.83 18.65 2.31
CA ALA A 95 -12.90 20.10 2.18
C ALA A 95 -11.50 20.69 1.93
N ALA A 96 -10.50 20.29 2.72
CA ALA A 96 -9.12 20.73 2.56
C ALA A 96 -8.54 20.31 1.19
N PHE A 97 -8.80 19.08 0.76
CA PHE A 97 -8.31 18.58 -0.53
C PHE A 97 -8.90 19.36 -1.70
N THR A 98 -10.19 19.70 -1.62
CA THR A 98 -10.87 20.48 -2.66
C THR A 98 -10.25 21.87 -2.82
N VAL A 99 -9.92 22.53 -1.70
CA VAL A 99 -9.23 23.83 -1.71
C VAL A 99 -7.83 23.68 -2.31
N TYR A 100 -7.08 22.66 -1.88
CA TYR A 100 -5.74 22.38 -2.40
C TYR A 100 -5.75 22.18 -3.92
N VAL A 101 -6.61 21.28 -4.44
CA VAL A 101 -6.68 20.98 -5.88
C VAL A 101 -7.01 22.23 -6.70
N LYS A 102 -7.90 23.10 -6.21
CA LYS A 102 -8.22 24.38 -6.87
C LYS A 102 -7.05 25.38 -6.88
N SER A 103 -6.10 25.25 -5.95
CA SER A 103 -4.93 26.13 -5.87
C SER A 103 -3.76 25.68 -6.77
N VAL A 104 -3.76 24.42 -7.21
CA VAL A 104 -2.72 23.90 -8.09
C VAL A 104 -2.96 24.43 -9.52
N PRO A 105 -1.95 25.05 -10.16
CA PRO A 105 -2.06 25.47 -11.56
C PRO A 105 -2.37 24.27 -12.46
N GLN A 106 -3.45 24.36 -13.24
CA GLN A 106 -3.77 23.36 -14.25
C GLN A 106 -2.85 23.61 -15.47
N ALA A 107 -2.18 22.55 -15.92
CA ALA A 107 -1.31 22.57 -17.10
C ALA A 107 -2.13 22.59 -18.40
#